data_AF-A0A969K981-F1
#
_entry.id   AF-A0A969K981-F1
#
_cell.length_a   1.000
_cell.length_b   1.000
_cell.length_c   1.000
_cell.angle_alpha   90.00
_cell.angle_beta   90.00
_cell.angle_gamma   90.00
#
_symmetry.space_group_name_H-M   'P 1'
#
loop_
_entity.id
_entity.type
_entity.pdbx_description
1 polymer ?
#
loop_
_entity_poly.entity_id
_entity_poly.type
_entity_poly.pdbx_seq_one_letter_code
_entity_poly.pdbx_strand_id
1 'polypeptide(L)'
;MTNVLETVYNHYRFRSRTEARWAVFFDVASVPYRYEYEGFDLDGTWYLPDFWLPEHRCWFEVKGQRPTTAEQDRAQQLAIATGQAVLIFGGEVWPTTLGYLFLPQAHHAQGRSDGAFGRSQDRAHQQDGGVFPCQCSEDPTKGPSLQESMHNKRM
;
A
#
# COMPACT_ATOMS: atom_id res chain seq x y z
N MET A 1 -2.11 0.30 29.21
CA MET A 1 -1.10 -0.03 28.19
C MET A 1 -1.50 -1.35 27.56
N THR A 2 -2.28 -1.31 26.47
CA THR A 2 -2.66 -2.53 25.75
C THR A 2 -1.47 -2.95 24.92
N ASN A 3 -0.82 -4.06 25.29
CA ASN A 3 0.18 -4.72 24.45
C ASN A 3 -0.47 -5.02 23.10
N VAL A 4 -0.15 -4.22 22.09
CA VAL A 4 -0.44 -4.57 20.71
C VAL A 4 0.47 -5.76 20.41
N LEU A 5 -0.11 -6.95 20.28
CA LEU A 5 0.64 -8.13 19.90
C LEU A 5 1.14 -7.92 18.47
N GLU A 6 2.46 -7.79 18.31
CA GLU A 6 3.09 -7.75 16.99
C GLU A 6 2.60 -8.95 16.18
N THR A 7 2.04 -8.69 15.00
CA THR A 7 1.56 -9.75 14.12
C THR A 7 2.55 -9.90 12.97
N VAL A 8 3.27 -11.01 12.94
CA VAL A 8 4.27 -11.30 11.90
C VAL A 8 3.64 -12.18 10.83
N TYR A 9 3.73 -11.77 9.57
CA TYR A 9 3.33 -12.57 8.42
C TYR A 9 4.19 -12.21 7.21
N ASN A 10 4.64 -13.22 6.46
CA ASN A 10 5.49 -13.05 5.27
C ASN A 10 6.68 -12.08 5.50
N HIS A 11 7.38 -12.25 6.61
CA HIS A 11 8.50 -11.42 7.07
C HIS A 11 8.18 -9.95 7.39
N TYR A 12 6.93 -9.50 7.26
CA TYR A 12 6.47 -8.20 7.71
C TYR A 12 6.01 -8.23 9.16
N ARG A 13 6.25 -7.13 9.87
CA ARG A 13 5.69 -6.85 11.21
C ARG A 13 4.54 -5.87 11.03
N PHE A 14 3.31 -6.37 11.11
CA PHE A 14 2.12 -5.53 10.93
C PHE A 14 1.78 -4.75 12.20
N ARG A 15 1.28 -3.52 12.01
CA ARG A 15 0.84 -2.64 13.11
C ARG A 15 -0.47 -3.11 13.74
N SER A 16 -1.23 -3.96 13.04
CA SER A 16 -2.46 -4.55 13.54
C SER A 16 -2.72 -5.95 12.99
N ARG A 17 -3.52 -6.74 13.74
CA ARG A 17 -4.01 -8.06 13.27
C ARG A 17 -4.87 -7.93 12.01
N THR A 18 -5.62 -6.84 11.89
CA THR A 18 -6.50 -6.61 10.74
C THR A 18 -5.67 -6.38 9.47
N GLU A 19 -4.61 -5.56 9.53
CA GLU A 19 -3.66 -5.42 8.41
C GLU A 19 -3.05 -6.77 8.01
N ALA A 20 -2.59 -7.56 8.99
CA ALA A 20 -2.03 -8.88 8.70
C ALA A 20 -3.03 -9.82 8.01
N ARG A 21 -4.32 -9.76 8.38
CA ARG A 21 -5.37 -10.55 7.73
C ARG A 21 -5.66 -10.10 6.30
N TRP A 22 -5.54 -8.80 6.02
CA TRP A 22 -5.62 -8.29 4.65
C TRP A 22 -4.43 -8.74 3.80
N ALA A 23 -3.22 -8.75 4.36
CA ALA A 23 -2.04 -9.31 3.70
C ALA A 23 -2.23 -10.80 3.35
N VAL A 24 -2.72 -11.61 4.30
CA VAL A 24 -3.08 -13.02 4.05
C VAL A 24 -4.12 -13.14 2.95
N PHE A 25 -5.13 -12.27 2.93
CA PHE A 25 -6.13 -12.28 1.86
C PHE A 25 -5.53 -11.99 0.49
N PHE A 26 -4.64 -10.99 0.38
CA PHE A 26 -3.96 -10.68 -0.88
C PHE A 26 -3.13 -11.85 -1.37
N ASP A 27 -2.36 -12.51 -0.48
CA ASP A 27 -1.58 -13.70 -0.85
C ASP A 27 -2.48 -14.86 -1.33
N VAL A 28 -3.58 -15.15 -0.60
CA VAL A 28 -4.54 -16.20 -1.01
C VAL A 28 -5.22 -15.87 -2.33
N ALA A 29 -5.55 -14.59 -2.55
CA ALA A 29 -6.17 -14.10 -3.78
C ALA A 29 -5.16 -13.92 -4.93
N SER A 30 -3.86 -14.18 -4.70
CA SER A 30 -2.78 -13.93 -5.66
C SER A 30 -2.75 -12.47 -6.16
N VAL A 31 -3.02 -11.52 -5.26
CA VAL A 31 -2.92 -10.07 -5.49
C VAL A 31 -1.58 -9.60 -4.94
N PRO A 32 -0.61 -9.21 -5.79
CA PRO A 32 0.66 -8.69 -5.30
C PRO A 32 0.43 -7.40 -4.51
N TYR A 33 1.12 -7.26 -3.38
CA TYR A 33 1.08 -6.05 -2.56
C TYR A 33 2.48 -5.67 -2.07
N ARG A 34 2.63 -4.41 -1.65
CA ARG A 34 3.79 -3.93 -0.88
C ARG A 34 3.28 -3.24 0.38
N TYR A 35 3.72 -3.70 1.54
CA TYR A 35 3.34 -3.13 2.84
C TYR A 35 4.22 -1.91 3.18
N GLU A 36 3.60 -0.82 3.63
CA GLU A 36 4.26 0.45 4.01
C GLU A 36 5.33 0.91 3.00
N TYR A 37 4.99 0.85 1.71
CA TYR A 37 5.93 0.98 0.60
C TYR A 37 6.58 2.37 0.48
N GLU A 38 5.79 3.44 0.62
CA GLU A 38 6.23 4.82 0.41
C GLU A 38 5.37 5.77 1.24
N GLY A 39 5.99 6.77 1.87
CA GLY A 39 5.29 7.81 2.63
C GLY A 39 5.22 9.13 1.86
N PHE A 40 4.23 9.95 2.18
CA PHE A 40 3.88 11.18 1.48
C PHE A 40 3.71 12.34 2.45
N ASP A 41 4.09 13.55 2.01
CA ASP A 41 3.71 14.79 2.69
C ASP A 41 2.34 15.26 2.16
N LEU A 42 1.32 15.15 3.00
CA LEU A 42 -0.04 15.60 2.72
C LEU A 42 -0.29 16.94 3.42
N ASP A 43 0.17 18.01 2.79
CA ASP A 43 0.02 19.41 3.24
C ASP A 43 0.62 19.66 4.64
N GLY A 44 1.90 19.32 4.81
CA GLY A 44 2.64 19.46 6.06
C GLY A 44 2.39 18.34 7.07
N THR A 45 1.63 17.30 6.68
CA THR A 45 1.44 16.09 7.49
C THR A 45 2.04 14.88 6.79
N TRP A 46 3.05 14.26 7.41
CA TRP A 46 3.57 12.99 6.93
C TRP A 46 2.53 11.86 7.06
N TYR A 47 2.34 11.10 5.99
CA TYR A 47 1.35 10.04 5.88
C TYR A 47 1.96 8.80 5.23
N LEU A 48 1.79 7.63 5.86
CA LEU A 48 2.32 6.35 5.38
C LEU A 48 1.16 5.38 5.16
N PRO A 49 0.78 5.11 3.89
CA PRO A 49 -0.30 4.18 3.57
C PRO A 49 0.05 2.73 3.91
N ASP A 50 -0.98 1.94 4.24
CA ASP A 50 -0.79 0.53 4.64
C ASP A 50 -0.25 -0.34 3.48
N PHE A 51 -0.88 -0.27 2.30
CA PHE A 51 -0.54 -1.13 1.17
C PHE A 51 -0.52 -0.39 -0.18
N TRP A 52 0.43 -0.75 -1.02
CA TRP A 52 0.43 -0.46 -2.46
C TRP A 52 0.12 -1.74 -3.25
N LEU A 53 -0.87 -1.69 -4.15
CA LEU A 53 -1.25 -2.79 -5.03
C LEU A 53 -0.75 -2.50 -6.47
N PRO A 54 0.46 -2.96 -6.85
CA PRO A 54 1.11 -2.55 -8.09
C PRO A 54 0.33 -2.90 -9.36
N GLU A 55 -0.33 -4.05 -9.42
CA GLU A 55 -1.09 -4.47 -10.61
C GLU A 55 -2.37 -3.64 -10.80
N HIS A 56 -2.96 -3.16 -9.71
CA HIS A 56 -4.16 -2.34 -9.72
C HIS A 56 -3.88 -0.84 -9.71
N ARG A 57 -2.61 -0.47 -9.50
CA ARG A 57 -2.13 0.91 -9.42
C ARG A 57 -2.94 1.75 -8.43
N CYS A 58 -3.17 1.18 -7.24
CA CYS A 58 -3.92 1.85 -6.19
C CYS A 58 -3.30 1.62 -4.81
N TRP A 59 -3.57 2.59 -3.93
CA TRP A 59 -3.31 2.47 -2.51
C TRP A 59 -4.48 1.76 -1.83
N PHE A 60 -4.18 0.97 -0.80
CA PHE A 60 -5.15 0.24 -0.03
C PHE A 60 -4.90 0.45 1.47
N GLU A 61 -5.92 0.97 2.15
CA GLU A 61 -5.91 1.39 3.55
C GLU A 61 -6.83 0.51 4.39
N VAL A 62 -6.36 0.08 5.55
CA VAL A 62 -7.08 -0.80 6.47
C VAL A 62 -7.33 -0.07 7.78
N LYS A 63 -8.60 0.05 8.16
CA LYS A 63 -9.01 0.54 9.48
C LYS A 63 -9.70 -0.57 10.26
N GLY A 64 -9.53 -0.60 11.57
CA GLY A 64 -10.17 -1.61 12.43
C GLY A 64 -11.69 -1.47 12.53
N GLN A 65 -12.22 -0.29 12.21
CA GLN A 65 -13.64 0.05 12.21
C GLN A 65 -14.00 0.83 10.94
N ARG A 66 -15.27 1.23 10.81
CA ARG A 66 -15.71 2.12 9.73
C ARG A 66 -14.80 3.37 9.68
N PRO A 67 -14.20 3.69 8.51
CA PRO A 67 -13.40 4.89 8.33
C PRO A 67 -14.14 6.15 8.73
N THR A 68 -13.51 6.96 9.57
CA THR A 68 -13.98 8.30 9.96
C THR A 68 -13.89 9.26 8.78
N THR A 69 -14.60 10.39 8.86
CA THR A 69 -14.52 11.45 7.84
C THR A 69 -13.09 11.95 7.68
N ALA A 70 -12.35 12.13 8.78
CA ALA A 70 -10.96 12.59 8.71
C ALA A 70 -10.04 11.59 7.99
N GLU A 71 -10.22 10.28 8.19
CA GLU A 71 -9.46 9.26 7.45
C GLU A 71 -9.83 9.23 5.97
N GLN A 72 -11.11 9.44 5.65
CA GLN A 72 -11.58 9.58 4.27
C GLN A 72 -10.97 10.82 3.59
N ASP A 73 -10.87 11.94 4.29
CA ASP A 73 -10.24 13.16 3.79
C ASP A 73 -8.74 12.94 3.50
N ARG A 74 -8.03 12.20 4.37
CA ARG A 74 -6.63 11.81 4.12
C ARG A 74 -6.49 10.89 2.91
N ALA A 75 -7.39 9.93 2.73
CA ALA A 75 -7.42 9.08 1.53
C ALA A 75 -7.64 9.92 0.26
N GLN A 76 -8.52 10.92 0.30
CA GLN A 76 -8.72 11.84 -0.83
C GLN A 76 -7.47 12.69 -1.11
N GLN A 77 -6.81 13.21 -0.07
CA GLN A 77 -5.54 13.94 -0.21
C GLN A 77 -4.45 13.08 -0.83
N LEU A 78 -4.30 11.83 -0.37
CA LEU A 78 -3.36 10.87 -0.94
C LEU A 78 -3.68 10.58 -2.41
N ALA A 79 -4.96 10.42 -2.76
CA ALA A 79 -5.38 10.18 -4.14
C ALA A 79 -4.98 11.35 -5.05
N ILE A 80 -5.18 12.58 -4.59
CA ILE A 80 -4.78 13.80 -5.32
C ILE A 80 -3.26 13.89 -5.43
N ALA A 81 -2.54 13.71 -4.33
CA ALA A 81 -1.08 13.87 -4.29
C ALA A 81 -0.34 12.84 -5.15
N THR A 82 -0.82 11.60 -5.19
CA THR A 82 -0.17 10.51 -5.94
C THR A 82 -0.72 10.33 -7.36
N GLY A 83 -1.87 10.94 -7.66
CA GLY A 83 -2.61 10.70 -8.90
C GLY A 83 -3.11 9.25 -9.04
N GLN A 84 -3.09 8.44 -7.97
CA GLN A 84 -3.56 7.06 -7.95
C GLN A 84 -4.84 6.94 -7.13
N ALA A 85 -5.67 5.94 -7.43
CA ALA A 85 -6.86 5.68 -6.62
C ALA A 85 -6.48 5.18 -5.21
N VAL A 86 -7.31 5.49 -4.23
CA VAL A 86 -7.16 5.00 -2.85
C VAL A 86 -8.43 4.26 -2.45
N LEU A 87 -8.26 3.02 -2.00
CA LEU A 87 -9.30 2.22 -1.38
C LEU A 87 -9.09 2.23 0.13
N ILE A 88 -10.15 2.48 0.92
CA ILE A 88 -10.09 2.36 2.38
C ILE A 88 -11.18 1.43 2.87
N PHE A 89 -10.80 0.42 3.63
CA PHE A 89 -11.69 -0.62 4.16
C PHE A 89 -11.74 -0.59 5.68
N GLY A 90 -12.97 -0.68 6.22
CA GLY A 90 -13.22 -0.76 7.65
C GLY A 90 -13.57 -2.16 8.10
N GLY A 91 -12.73 -2.75 8.94
CA GLY A 91 -12.94 -4.03 9.59
C GLY A 91 -12.19 -5.20 8.96
N GLU A 92 -12.59 -6.39 9.38
CA GLU A 92 -12.01 -7.66 8.95
C GLU A 92 -12.40 -8.02 7.51
N VAL A 93 -11.70 -9.00 6.92
CA VAL A 93 -11.97 -9.49 5.55
C VAL A 93 -13.28 -10.29 5.53
N TRP A 94 -14.39 -9.67 5.13
CA TRP A 94 -15.72 -10.28 5.01
C TRP A 94 -16.47 -9.75 3.78
N PRO A 95 -17.48 -10.48 3.25
CA PRO A 95 -18.30 -9.98 2.15
C PRO A 95 -19.04 -8.67 2.46
N THR A 96 -19.30 -8.39 3.74
CA THR A 96 -20.02 -7.20 4.20
C THR A 96 -19.08 -6.07 4.64
N THR A 97 -17.77 -6.20 4.41
CA THR A 97 -16.81 -5.16 4.77
C THR A 97 -17.09 -3.89 3.98
N LEU A 98 -17.14 -2.77 4.69
CA LEU A 98 -17.39 -1.48 4.08
C LEU A 98 -16.10 -0.90 3.51
N GLY A 99 -16.13 -0.57 2.22
CA GLY A 99 -15.05 0.11 1.52
C GLY A 99 -15.50 1.45 0.95
N TYR A 100 -14.56 2.40 0.83
CA TYR A 100 -14.72 3.65 0.10
C TYR A 100 -13.63 3.75 -0.97
N LEU A 101 -13.98 4.26 -2.15
CA LEU A 101 -13.07 4.49 -3.27
C LEU A 101 -12.90 6.00 -3.49
N PHE A 102 -11.66 6.46 -3.42
CA PHE A 102 -11.28 7.83 -3.72
C PHE A 102 -10.52 7.84 -5.03
N LEU A 103 -11.01 8.63 -5.97
CA LEU A 103 -10.36 8.83 -7.25
C LEU A 103 -9.49 10.09 -7.18
N PRO A 104 -8.35 10.12 -7.89
CA PRO A 104 -7.67 11.37 -8.16
C PRO A 104 -8.67 12.25 -8.91
N GLN A 105 -9.05 13.39 -8.34
CA GLN A 105 -9.94 14.30 -9.06
C GLN A 105 -9.21 14.76 -10.32
N ALA A 106 -9.86 14.61 -11.48
CA ALA A 106 -9.38 15.25 -12.69
C ALA A 106 -9.37 16.76 -12.43
N HIS A 107 -8.20 17.39 -12.48
CA HIS A 107 -8.15 18.84 -12.56
C HIS A 107 -8.97 19.23 -13.81
N HIS A 108 -10.15 19.81 -13.61
CA HIS A 108 -10.72 20.68 -14.63
C HIS A 108 -9.67 21.76 -14.88
N ALA A 109 -8.98 21.66 -16.01
CA ALA A 109 -8.16 22.74 -16.53
C ALA A 109 -9.10 23.91 -16.89
N GLN A 110 -9.45 24.72 -15.89
CA GLN A 110 -9.98 26.05 -16.14
C GLN A 110 -8.80 26.93 -16.51
N GLY A 111 -8.74 27.26 -17.80
CA GLY A 111 -7.73 28.14 -18.35
C GLY A 111 -7.67 29.46 -17.61
N ARG A 112 -6.45 29.89 -17.29
CA ARG A 112 -6.10 31.31 -17.14
C ARG A 112 -4.88 31.61 -17.98
N SER A 113 -5.08 32.56 -18.87
CA SER A 113 -4.14 33.20 -19.77
C SER A 113 -2.91 33.78 -19.04
N ASP A 114 -1.76 33.59 -19.70
CA ASP A 114 -0.61 34.48 -19.80
C ASP A 114 -0.11 35.20 -18.56
N GLY A 115 1.08 34.79 -18.10
CA GLY A 115 1.85 35.53 -17.10
C GLY A 115 3.19 34.88 -16.77
N ALA A 116 4.13 34.92 -17.72
CA ALA A 116 5.59 34.83 -17.58
C ALA A 116 6.18 34.09 -16.35
N PHE A 117 6.81 32.93 -16.57
CA PHE A 117 7.88 32.45 -15.71
C PHE A 117 9.13 32.12 -16.55
N GLY A 118 10.26 32.68 -16.10
CA GLY A 118 11.50 32.83 -16.85
C GLY A 118 12.22 31.52 -17.18
N ARG A 119 13.02 31.58 -18.25
CA ARG A 119 13.89 30.50 -18.72
C ARG A 119 15.11 30.28 -17.82
N SER A 120 15.65 29.08 -18.01
CA SER A 120 17.04 28.62 -17.79
C SER A 120 17.29 27.97 -16.42
N GLN A 121 17.94 26.80 -16.31
CA GLN A 121 18.93 26.18 -17.20
C GLN A 121 18.79 24.65 -17.25
N ASP A 122 19.15 24.12 -18.42
CA ASP A 122 19.57 22.75 -18.62
C ASP A 122 20.75 22.39 -17.70
N ARG A 123 20.69 21.23 -17.05
CA ARG A 123 21.88 20.43 -16.73
C ARG A 123 21.52 18.96 -16.57
N ALA A 124 22.02 18.17 -17.50
CA ALA A 124 22.04 16.72 -17.46
C ALA A 124 23.03 16.22 -16.38
N HIS A 125 22.68 15.07 -15.80
CA HIS A 125 23.54 14.01 -15.26
C HIS A 125 24.64 14.41 -14.25
N GLN A 126 24.45 13.99 -12.99
CA GLN A 126 25.44 13.16 -12.31
C GLN A 126 24.75 12.30 -11.25
N GLN A 127 25.04 11.01 -11.30
CA GLN A 127 24.60 9.97 -10.37
C GLN A 127 25.25 10.20 -8.99
N ASP A 128 24.51 9.93 -7.91
CA ASP A 128 25.03 9.22 -6.74
C ASP A 128 23.85 8.73 -5.89
N GLY A 129 23.65 7.41 -5.93
CA GLY A 129 22.60 6.71 -5.20
C GLY A 129 22.99 6.48 -3.75
N GLY A 130 22.24 7.10 -2.84
CA GLY A 130 22.16 6.70 -1.43
C GLY A 130 20.96 5.78 -1.23
N VAL A 131 21.10 4.50 -1.58
CA VAL A 131 20.09 3.46 -1.31
C VAL A 131 20.16 3.11 0.17
N PHE A 132 19.11 3.42 0.94
CA PHE A 132 18.90 2.78 2.24
C PHE A 132 18.56 1.30 2.00
N PRO A 133 19.27 0.34 2.63
CA PRO A 133 19.13 -1.07 2.28
C PRO A 133 17.78 -1.61 2.77
N CYS A 134 16.88 -1.85 1.83
CA CYS A 134 15.76 -2.75 2.01
C CYS A 134 16.32 -4.19 1.98
N GLN A 135 16.38 -4.85 3.14
CA GLN A 135 16.80 -6.24 3.23
C GLN A 135 15.64 -7.16 2.85
N CYS A 136 15.48 -7.42 1.55
CA CYS A 136 14.68 -8.54 1.05
C CYS A 136 15.48 -9.25 -0.04
N SER A 137 16.23 -10.28 0.34
CA SER A 137 16.73 -11.29 -0.59
C SER A 137 16.08 -12.61 -0.23
N GLU A 138 15.10 -13.04 -1.04
CA GLU A 138 15.03 -14.39 -1.62
C GLU A 138 13.82 -14.50 -2.57
N ASP A 139 14.02 -15.29 -3.62
CA ASP A 139 13.24 -15.43 -4.85
C ASP A 139 11.88 -16.12 -4.60
N PRO A 140 10.72 -15.52 -4.96
CA PRO A 140 9.39 -16.06 -4.67
C PRO A 140 8.97 -17.22 -5.60
N THR A 141 9.84 -17.71 -6.49
CA THR A 141 9.47 -18.73 -7.49
C THR A 141 9.50 -20.19 -7.01
N LYS A 142 9.83 -20.48 -5.75
CA LYS A 142 9.78 -21.86 -5.21
C LYS A 142 8.62 -22.08 -4.24
N GLY A 143 7.44 -22.31 -4.81
CA GLY A 143 6.36 -23.01 -4.09
C GLY A 143 6.72 -24.49 -3.83
N PRO A 144 6.19 -25.13 -2.78
CA PRO A 144 6.49 -26.53 -2.48
C PRO A 144 5.90 -27.43 -3.57
N SER A 145 6.73 -28.32 -4.13
CA SER A 145 6.31 -29.33 -5.10
C SER A 145 5.37 -30.36 -4.45
N LEU A 146 4.15 -30.44 -4.95
CA LEU A 146 3.18 -31.49 -4.64
C LEU A 146 3.58 -32.83 -5.27
N GLN A 147 4.59 -33.50 -4.72
CA GLN A 147 4.80 -34.95 -4.88
C GLN A 147 5.53 -35.49 -3.66
N GLU A 148 4.77 -35.99 -2.67
CA GLU A 148 5.14 -37.14 -1.85
C GLU A 148 3.93 -37.53 -0.99
N SER A 149 2.98 -38.21 -1.65
CA SER A 149 2.07 -39.10 -0.96
C SER A 149 2.72 -40.48 -0.89
N MET A 150 2.41 -41.21 0.19
CA MET A 150 2.55 -42.66 0.33
C MET A 150 3.98 -43.17 0.63
N HIS A 151 4.34 -43.23 1.91
CA HIS A 151 4.76 -44.46 2.60
C HIS A 151 5.07 -44.18 4.08
N ASN A 152 4.17 -44.52 4.99
CA ASN A 152 4.61 -45.21 6.19
C ASN A 152 3.51 -46.11 6.75
N LYS A 153 3.67 -47.42 6.53
CA LYS A 153 2.95 -48.51 7.20
C LYS A 153 4.04 -49.46 7.72
N ARG A 154 3.85 -49.93 8.96
CA ARG A 154 4.66 -50.90 9.74
C ARG A 154 5.82 -50.26 10.51
N MET A 155 6.05 -50.52 11.80
CA MET A 155 5.51 -51.51 12.76
C MET A 155 5.16 -50.83 14.08
#